data_AF-A0A1D1ZY87-F1
#
_entry.id   AF-A0A1D1ZY87-F1
#
_cell.length_a   1.000
_cell.length_b   1.000
_cell.length_c   1.000
_cell.angle_alpha   90.00
_cell.angle_beta   90.00
_cell.angle_gamma   90.00
#
_symmetry.space_group_name_H-M   'P 1'
#
loop_
_entity.id
_entity.type
_entity.pdbx_description
1 polymer ?
#
loop_
_entity_poly.entity_id
_entity_poly.type
_entity_poly.pdbx_seq_one_letter_code
_entity_poly.pdbx_strand_id
1 'polypeptide(L)'
;MQIDTAAHQKASCQIKSLEVPFSESWNSLHQSETASGSLGPLLASSDGSSLTIAAWGGLGVDGHPGAGTSWRDSSISPMSRPPLGLEQHPAPSIDQDIIGMLSVAYQQEAELRPDAEYLHRHSPTSARHGPRLSAGMRRMGLGWMVEVALDQGLTQEALSLAVSLLDRYMSAAQNIPVAKFQLVCTACLLIAAKHEEEVHPAVSELTGLSDGSFSEADLRCAELAVLQTLSYRVNCPTLYTFLLLLNRALGLNPRSSALACYLTELSMLEYGMLAFAPSHVACSAVALANLYFNEPLPMSAMLATMPYTPASLLPGMQALLHLHQAAHGAPAGTEAAVVRDKFRAYEWQGAGTVHPFQSLPGSLTAGPWALMGAGPPGKS
;
A
#
# COMPACT_ATOMS: atom_id res chain seq x y z
N MET A 1 28.76 -5.82 39.15
CA MET A 1 27.83 -6.78 38.51
C MET A 1 28.25 -6.90 37.06
N GLN A 2 29.23 -7.77 36.80
CA GLN A 2 29.78 -8.01 35.46
C GLN A 2 28.80 -8.89 34.69
N ILE A 3 28.34 -8.41 33.53
CA ILE A 3 27.45 -9.15 32.65
C ILE A 3 28.31 -10.10 31.83
N ASP A 4 28.04 -11.40 31.97
CA ASP A 4 28.73 -12.50 31.29
C ASP A 4 28.56 -12.40 29.77
N THR A 5 29.56 -11.85 29.10
CA THR A 5 29.63 -11.73 27.63
C THR A 5 29.67 -13.10 26.92
N ALA A 6 30.03 -14.16 27.63
CA ALA A 6 30.04 -15.53 27.10
C ALA A 6 28.63 -16.12 26.87
N ALA A 7 27.62 -15.69 27.65
CA ALA A 7 26.24 -16.16 27.48
C ALA A 7 25.56 -15.51 26.26
N HIS A 8 25.87 -14.24 25.99
CA HIS A 8 25.37 -13.52 24.82
C HIS A 8 25.93 -14.08 23.50
N GLN A 9 27.20 -14.52 23.51
CA GLN A 9 27.85 -15.06 22.32
C GLN A 9 27.41 -16.50 22.01
N LYS A 10 26.99 -17.27 23.02
CA LYS A 10 26.41 -18.62 22.84
C LYS A 10 24.99 -18.58 22.29
N ALA A 11 24.19 -17.56 22.66
CA ALA A 11 22.88 -17.29 22.06
C ALA A 11 22.99 -16.79 20.61
N SER A 12 23.98 -15.94 20.27
CA SER A 12 24.22 -15.52 18.88
C SER A 12 24.73 -16.64 17.96
N CYS A 13 25.30 -17.72 18.49
CA CYS A 13 25.76 -18.86 17.67
C CYS A 13 24.68 -19.91 17.38
N GLN A 14 23.55 -19.94 18.12
CA GLN A 14 22.45 -20.88 17.86
C GLN A 14 21.36 -20.33 16.93
N ILE A 15 21.30 -19.02 16.71
CA ILE A 15 20.34 -18.40 15.77
C ILE A 15 20.82 -18.50 14.31
N LYS A 16 22.13 -18.68 14.07
CA LYS A 16 22.69 -18.92 12.72
C LYS A 16 22.41 -20.33 12.15
N SER A 17 21.70 -21.18 12.89
CA SER A 17 21.41 -22.56 12.48
C SER A 17 19.99 -22.77 11.95
N LEU A 18 19.20 -21.71 11.78
CA LEU A 18 17.82 -21.76 11.29
C LEU A 18 17.59 -20.93 10.02
N GLU A 19 18.66 -20.47 9.35
CA GLU A 19 18.56 -19.92 7.99
C GLU A 19 18.30 -21.07 7.00
N VAL A 20 17.06 -21.54 6.93
CA VAL A 20 16.59 -22.31 5.78
C VAL A 20 16.02 -21.29 4.80
N PRO A 21 16.69 -21.02 3.67
CA PRO A 21 16.11 -20.16 2.64
C PRO A 21 14.78 -20.76 2.18
N PHE A 22 13.79 -19.90 1.91
CA PHE A 22 12.43 -20.23 1.47
C PHE A 22 12.39 -21.32 0.37
N SER A 23 13.44 -21.47 -0.46
CA SER A 23 13.55 -22.53 -1.46
C SER A 23 13.72 -23.96 -0.91
N GLU A 24 14.31 -24.15 0.27
CA GLU A 24 14.64 -25.48 0.80
C GLU A 24 13.54 -26.07 1.70
N SER A 25 12.90 -25.23 2.51
CA SER A 25 11.76 -25.64 3.37
C SER A 25 10.53 -26.00 2.54
N TRP A 26 10.25 -25.22 1.49
CA TRP A 26 9.08 -25.42 0.63
C TRP A 26 9.20 -26.67 -0.26
N ASN A 27 10.40 -26.98 -0.76
CA ASN A 27 10.67 -28.22 -1.48
C ASN A 27 10.61 -29.46 -0.58
N SER A 28 11.00 -29.34 0.70
CA SER A 28 10.96 -30.46 1.66
C SER A 28 9.54 -30.83 2.09
N LEU A 29 8.63 -29.86 2.22
CA LEU A 29 7.23 -30.12 2.57
C LEU A 29 6.49 -30.87 1.44
N HIS A 30 6.72 -30.51 0.17
CA HIS A 30 6.05 -31.17 -0.96
C HIS A 30 6.61 -32.55 -1.33
N GLN A 31 7.87 -32.87 -0.99
CA GLN A 31 8.40 -34.23 -1.21
C GLN A 31 7.81 -35.28 -0.25
N SER A 32 7.16 -34.85 0.83
CA SER A 32 6.53 -35.77 1.79
C SER A 32 5.09 -36.17 1.45
N GLU A 33 4.43 -35.51 0.50
CA GLU A 33 3.00 -35.74 0.18
C GLU A 33 2.72 -36.28 -1.23
N THR A 34 3.72 -36.41 -2.11
CA THR A 34 3.53 -37.07 -3.42
C THR A 34 3.91 -38.55 -3.36
N ALA A 35 3.14 -39.35 -2.62
CA ALA A 35 3.17 -40.80 -2.70
C ALA A 35 1.77 -41.40 -2.47
N SER A 36 0.83 -41.16 -3.40
CA SER A 36 -0.15 -42.17 -3.86
C SER A 36 -1.21 -41.57 -4.80
N GLY A 37 -1.51 -42.30 -5.88
CA GLY A 37 -2.87 -42.39 -6.41
C GLY A 37 -3.26 -41.51 -7.61
N SER A 38 -3.22 -42.10 -8.80
CA SER A 38 -3.78 -41.61 -10.05
C SER A 38 -5.30 -41.77 -10.17
N LEU A 39 -6.00 -40.85 -10.86
CA LEU A 39 -6.89 -41.06 -12.05
C LEU A 39 -8.10 -40.10 -12.13
N GLY A 40 -8.23 -39.43 -13.29
CA GLY A 40 -9.47 -39.34 -14.07
C GLY A 40 -10.39 -38.10 -13.91
N PRO A 41 -10.77 -37.40 -15.02
CA PRO A 41 -11.62 -36.21 -14.99
C PRO A 41 -13.10 -36.52 -15.31
N LEU A 42 -14.03 -35.77 -14.70
CA LEU A 42 -15.44 -35.73 -15.11
C LEU A 42 -15.99 -34.29 -15.09
N LEU A 43 -16.63 -33.94 -16.19
CA LEU A 43 -17.30 -32.68 -16.49
C LEU A 43 -18.71 -32.59 -15.87
N ALA A 44 -19.12 -31.35 -15.60
CA ALA A 44 -20.43 -30.73 -15.90
C ALA A 44 -21.29 -30.24 -14.70
N SER A 45 -21.52 -28.91 -14.71
CA SER A 45 -22.78 -28.14 -14.50
C SER A 45 -23.66 -28.41 -13.26
N SER A 46 -24.29 -27.45 -12.59
CA SER A 46 -24.54 -26.02 -12.80
C SER A 46 -24.98 -25.36 -11.48
N ASP A 47 -25.02 -24.02 -11.51
CA ASP A 47 -25.88 -23.11 -10.74
C ASP A 47 -25.57 -22.84 -9.26
N GLY A 48 -24.75 -21.81 -9.07
CA GLY A 48 -24.70 -20.99 -7.87
C GLY A 48 -24.05 -19.66 -8.24
N SER A 49 -24.84 -18.60 -8.34
CA SER A 49 -24.43 -17.23 -8.62
C SER A 49 -23.34 -16.78 -7.65
N SER A 50 -22.09 -16.80 -8.10
CA SER A 50 -20.94 -16.20 -7.42
C SER A 50 -20.25 -15.27 -8.40
N LEU A 51 -20.14 -14.00 -8.01
CA LEU A 51 -19.55 -12.93 -8.79
C LEU A 51 -18.05 -13.20 -8.92
N THR A 52 -17.63 -13.66 -10.11
CA THR A 52 -16.24 -13.99 -10.41
C THR A 52 -15.41 -12.73 -10.63
N ILE A 53 -14.57 -12.36 -9.66
CA ILE A 53 -13.34 -11.59 -9.92
C ILE A 53 -12.42 -12.56 -10.67
N ALA A 54 -12.19 -12.32 -11.96
CA ALA A 54 -11.34 -13.18 -12.75
C ALA A 54 -9.96 -13.28 -12.07
N ALA A 55 -9.57 -14.50 -11.69
CA ALA A 55 -8.17 -14.83 -11.44
C ALA A 55 -7.33 -14.38 -12.62
N TRP A 56 -6.02 -14.31 -12.38
CA TRP A 56 -4.96 -14.04 -13.34
C TRP A 56 -4.90 -15.12 -14.46
N GLY A 57 -5.99 -15.32 -15.17
CA GLY A 57 -6.20 -16.29 -16.22
C GLY A 57 -5.49 -15.83 -17.47
N GLY A 58 -4.25 -16.31 -17.63
CA GLY A 58 -3.50 -16.18 -18.86
C GLY A 58 -2.54 -15.00 -18.89
N LEU A 59 -1.46 -15.06 -18.09
CA LEU A 59 -0.22 -14.36 -18.43
C LEU A 59 0.38 -15.03 -19.68
N GLY A 60 -0.18 -14.70 -20.84
CA GLY A 60 0.45 -14.93 -22.14
C GLY A 60 1.75 -14.12 -22.24
N VAL A 61 2.65 -14.60 -23.10
CA VAL A 61 4.02 -14.07 -23.28
C VAL A 61 4.04 -12.61 -23.79
N ASP A 62 2.88 -12.08 -24.21
CA ASP A 62 2.71 -10.69 -24.62
C ASP A 62 1.72 -10.00 -23.66
N GLY A 63 2.24 -9.01 -22.91
CA GLY A 63 1.56 -8.35 -21.78
C GLY A 63 0.35 -7.48 -22.13
N HIS A 64 -0.75 -8.09 -22.59
CA HIS A 64 -2.07 -7.48 -22.61
C HIS A 64 -3.14 -8.46 -22.10
N PRO A 65 -3.89 -8.12 -21.03
CA PRO A 65 -5.05 -8.91 -20.63
C PRO A 65 -6.19 -8.70 -21.64
N GLY A 66 -6.81 -9.81 -22.04
CA GLY A 66 -8.04 -9.80 -22.80
C GLY A 66 -9.18 -9.16 -22.01
N ALA A 67 -10.02 -8.40 -22.72
CA ALA A 67 -11.20 -7.75 -22.16
C ALA A 67 -12.19 -8.80 -21.61
N GLY A 68 -12.32 -8.87 -20.29
CA GLY A 68 -13.27 -9.72 -19.56
C GLY A 68 -14.09 -8.91 -18.56
N THR A 69 -15.36 -8.66 -18.91
CA THR A 69 -16.53 -8.32 -18.07
C THR A 69 -16.35 -7.65 -16.69
N SER A 70 -16.11 -6.34 -16.71
CA SER A 70 -17.00 -5.27 -16.20
C SER A 70 -17.91 -5.55 -14.98
N TRP A 71 -17.44 -5.12 -13.80
CA TRP A 71 -18.17 -4.83 -12.54
C TRP A 71 -19.31 -3.77 -12.63
N ARG A 72 -19.81 -3.43 -13.82
CA ARG A 72 -20.62 -2.20 -14.07
C ARG A 72 -21.99 -2.09 -13.40
N ASP A 73 -22.55 -3.12 -12.77
CA ASP A 73 -23.96 -3.07 -12.32
C ASP A 73 -24.21 -3.32 -10.82
N SER A 74 -23.19 -3.58 -10.02
CA SER A 74 -23.35 -3.64 -8.57
C SER A 74 -23.04 -2.27 -8.00
N SER A 75 -24.06 -1.55 -7.55
CA SER A 75 -23.90 -0.39 -6.67
C SER A 75 -22.89 -0.75 -5.58
N ILE A 76 -21.70 -0.17 -5.65
CA ILE A 76 -20.71 -0.21 -4.57
C ILE A 76 -21.48 0.17 -3.32
N SER A 77 -21.61 -0.76 -2.38
CA SER A 77 -22.16 -0.41 -1.08
C SER A 77 -21.19 0.64 -0.54
N PRO A 78 -21.66 1.87 -0.23
CA PRO A 78 -20.78 2.89 0.32
C PRO A 78 -20.05 2.29 1.51
N MET A 79 -18.77 2.62 1.70
CA MET A 79 -18.06 2.15 2.89
C MET A 79 -18.97 2.47 4.08
N SER A 80 -19.34 1.45 4.86
CA SER A 80 -20.25 1.63 6.01
C SER A 80 -19.67 2.58 7.06
N ARG A 81 -18.41 2.99 6.89
CA ARG A 81 -17.67 3.90 7.73
C ARG A 81 -17.09 5.02 6.85
N PRO A 82 -17.39 6.31 7.12
CA PRO A 82 -16.53 7.36 6.59
C PRO A 82 -15.08 7.07 7.02
N PRO A 83 -14.08 7.34 6.17
CA PRO A 83 -12.68 7.12 6.52
C PRO A 83 -12.39 7.82 7.84
N LEU A 84 -11.88 7.08 8.83
CA LEU A 84 -11.42 7.65 10.08
C LEU A 84 -10.47 8.81 9.74
N GLY A 85 -10.78 10.03 10.18
CA GLY A 85 -9.97 11.22 9.89
C GLY A 85 -10.51 12.18 8.81
N LEU A 86 -11.69 11.98 8.23
CA LEU A 86 -12.39 13.07 7.51
C LEU A 86 -13.29 13.93 8.41
N GLU A 87 -13.40 13.59 9.69
CA GLU A 87 -14.07 14.45 10.66
C GLU A 87 -13.30 15.76 10.84
N GLN A 88 -14.02 16.88 10.91
CA GLN A 88 -13.43 18.18 11.20
C GLN A 88 -12.79 18.12 12.59
N HIS A 89 -11.46 18.06 12.64
CA HIS A 89 -10.76 18.27 13.89
C HIS A 89 -10.84 19.76 14.26
N PRO A 90 -10.92 20.09 15.57
CA PRO A 90 -10.86 21.47 16.01
C PRO A 90 -9.58 22.15 15.49
N ALA A 91 -9.57 23.48 15.54
CA ALA A 91 -8.45 24.32 15.09
C ALA A 91 -7.08 23.71 15.47
N PRO A 92 -6.05 23.82 14.61
CA PRO A 92 -4.75 23.18 14.79
C PRO A 92 -4.24 23.41 16.21
N SER A 93 -4.29 22.37 17.03
CA SER A 93 -3.75 22.38 18.38
C SER A 93 -2.43 21.65 18.36
N ILE A 94 -1.38 22.30 18.89
CA ILE A 94 -0.08 21.68 19.12
C ILE A 94 -0.25 20.66 20.25
N ASP A 95 -0.79 19.50 19.90
CA ASP A 95 -1.00 18.38 20.79
C ASP A 95 0.33 17.63 20.93
N GLN A 96 0.90 17.69 22.13
CA GLN A 96 2.19 17.06 22.43
C GLN A 96 2.14 15.54 22.28
N ASP A 97 0.98 14.91 22.45
CA ASP A 97 0.84 13.47 22.27
C ASP A 97 0.93 13.11 20.78
N ILE A 98 0.33 13.91 19.90
CA ILE A 98 0.45 13.71 18.45
C ILE A 98 1.87 13.92 17.97
N ILE A 99 2.56 14.96 18.49
CA ILE A 99 3.97 15.20 18.17
C ILE A 99 4.83 14.04 18.66
N GLY A 100 4.55 13.50 19.85
CA GLY A 100 5.21 12.31 20.38
C GLY A 100 4.99 11.09 19.49
N MET A 101 3.74 10.84 19.06
CA MET A 101 3.40 9.75 18.14
C MET A 101 4.12 9.89 16.80
N LEU A 102 4.13 11.09 16.22
CA LEU A 102 4.88 11.39 14.99
C LEU A 102 6.38 11.12 15.17
N SER A 103 6.98 11.57 16.29
CA SER A 103 8.39 11.32 16.58
C SER A 103 8.72 9.82 16.62
N VAL A 104 7.86 9.01 17.24
CA VAL A 104 8.03 7.54 17.28
C VAL A 104 7.86 6.94 15.88
N ALA A 105 6.88 7.41 15.12
CA ALA A 105 6.64 6.97 13.75
C ALA A 105 7.84 7.26 12.83
N TYR A 106 8.44 8.46 12.90
CA TYR A 106 9.65 8.79 12.14
C TYR A 106 10.83 7.88 12.48
N GLN A 107 11.00 7.52 13.75
CA GLN A 107 12.07 6.61 14.17
C GLN A 107 11.85 5.19 13.63
N GLN A 108 10.63 4.66 13.77
CA GLN A 108 10.29 3.32 13.32
C GLN A 108 10.31 3.18 11.79
N GLU A 109 9.93 4.22 11.07
CA GLU A 109 9.99 4.27 9.60
C GLU A 109 11.39 3.95 9.09
N ALA A 110 12.43 4.54 9.70
CA ALA A 110 13.82 4.33 9.28
C ALA A 110 14.27 2.87 9.39
N GLU A 111 13.74 2.13 10.38
CA GLU A 111 14.09 0.73 10.62
C GLU A 111 13.30 -0.26 9.75
N LEU A 112 12.06 0.10 9.40
CA LEU A 112 11.09 -0.81 8.80
C LEU A 112 10.84 -0.55 7.31
N ARG A 113 11.59 0.38 6.73
CA ARG A 113 11.45 0.72 5.32
C ARG A 113 11.85 -0.44 4.40
N PRO A 114 11.06 -0.74 3.36
CA PRO A 114 11.50 -1.65 2.30
C PRO A 114 12.70 -1.08 1.53
N ASP A 115 13.47 -1.97 0.92
CA ASP A 115 14.55 -1.60 0.01
C ASP A 115 13.94 -1.05 -1.29
N ALA A 116 14.21 0.21 -1.63
CA ALA A 116 13.66 0.86 -2.83
C ALA A 116 14.02 0.14 -4.15
N GLU A 117 15.04 -0.72 -4.13
CA GLU A 117 15.56 -1.44 -5.29
C GLU A 117 15.39 -2.96 -5.19
N TYR A 118 14.48 -3.45 -4.33
CA TYR A 118 14.29 -4.88 -4.11
C TYR A 118 13.93 -5.66 -5.38
N LEU A 119 13.24 -5.05 -6.36
CA LEU A 119 12.89 -5.73 -7.61
C LEU A 119 14.12 -6.16 -8.43
N HIS A 120 15.25 -5.45 -8.29
CA HIS A 120 16.51 -5.90 -8.92
C HIS A 120 17.01 -7.23 -8.35
N ARG A 121 16.72 -7.53 -7.08
CA ARG A 121 17.10 -8.80 -6.42
C ARG A 121 16.19 -9.97 -6.80
N HIS A 122 15.02 -9.70 -7.36
CA HIS A 122 14.18 -10.69 -8.03
C HIS A 122 14.53 -10.87 -9.52
N SER A 123 15.59 -10.20 -9.99
CA SER A 123 16.14 -10.42 -11.33
C SER A 123 17.27 -11.46 -11.27
N PRO A 124 17.11 -12.66 -11.86
CA PRO A 124 18.22 -13.60 -11.99
C PRO A 124 19.25 -13.08 -13.00
N THR A 125 20.52 -13.34 -12.75
CA THR A 125 21.67 -12.98 -13.59
C THR A 125 21.75 -13.75 -14.92
N SER A 126 20.73 -14.53 -15.30
CA SER A 126 20.73 -15.30 -16.56
C SER A 126 19.33 -15.52 -17.14
N ALA A 127 19.22 -15.35 -18.46
CA ALA A 127 17.99 -15.40 -19.29
C ALA A 127 17.29 -16.77 -19.37
N ARG A 128 17.70 -17.77 -18.58
CA ARG A 128 17.16 -19.15 -18.63
C ARG A 128 16.02 -19.43 -17.64
N HIS A 129 15.68 -18.48 -16.77
CA HIS A 129 14.73 -18.69 -15.68
C HIS A 129 13.51 -17.76 -15.80
N GLY A 130 12.40 -18.26 -16.36
CA GLY A 130 11.01 -17.81 -16.17
C GLY A 130 10.64 -16.31 -16.35
N PRO A 131 9.33 -15.98 -16.26
CA PRO A 131 8.88 -14.59 -16.15
C PRO A 131 9.30 -13.98 -14.80
N ARG A 132 9.65 -12.68 -14.80
CA ARG A 132 10.21 -11.93 -13.66
C ARG A 132 9.13 -11.08 -13.01
N LEU A 133 9.18 -10.92 -11.68
CA LEU A 133 8.37 -9.88 -11.02
C LEU A 133 8.89 -8.50 -11.43
N SER A 134 8.01 -7.73 -12.05
CA SER A 134 8.30 -6.38 -12.53
C SER A 134 7.50 -5.33 -11.76
N ALA A 135 7.88 -4.06 -11.88
CA ALA A 135 7.11 -2.95 -11.32
C ALA A 135 5.65 -2.93 -11.83
N GLY A 136 5.43 -3.36 -13.08
CA GLY A 136 4.08 -3.52 -13.63
C GLY A 136 3.27 -4.61 -12.94
N MET A 137 3.89 -5.76 -12.64
CA MET A 137 3.22 -6.85 -11.92
C MET A 137 2.93 -6.46 -10.47
N ARG A 138 3.85 -5.73 -9.82
CA ARG A 138 3.60 -5.13 -8.51
C ARG A 138 2.38 -4.21 -8.56
N ARG A 139 2.32 -3.29 -9.53
CA ARG A 139 1.18 -2.39 -9.72
C ARG A 139 -0.13 -3.16 -9.87
N MET A 140 -0.15 -4.17 -10.73
CA MET A 140 -1.32 -5.03 -10.96
C MET A 140 -1.76 -5.74 -9.67
N GLY A 141 -0.82 -6.31 -8.92
CA GLY A 141 -1.12 -6.95 -7.63
C GLY A 141 -1.68 -5.98 -6.60
N LEU A 142 -1.13 -4.76 -6.54
CA LEU A 142 -1.64 -3.72 -5.64
C LEU A 142 -3.01 -3.18 -6.08
N GLY A 143 -3.24 -3.02 -7.37
CA GLY A 143 -4.56 -2.67 -7.91
C GLY A 143 -5.61 -3.71 -7.52
N TRP A 144 -5.28 -5.00 -7.68
CA TRP A 144 -6.11 -6.10 -7.20
C TRP A 144 -6.33 -6.07 -5.68
N MET A 145 -5.29 -5.77 -4.89
CA MET A 145 -5.44 -5.62 -3.43
C MET A 145 -6.41 -4.48 -3.05
N VAL A 146 -6.42 -3.38 -3.80
CA VAL A 146 -7.39 -2.28 -3.61
C VAL A 146 -8.81 -2.78 -3.87
N GLU A 147 -9.03 -3.53 -4.97
CA GLU A 147 -10.34 -4.11 -5.29
C GLU A 147 -10.81 -5.08 -4.20
N VAL A 148 -9.95 -5.99 -3.75
CA VAL A 148 -10.26 -6.92 -2.66
C VAL A 148 -10.55 -6.18 -1.35
N ALA A 149 -9.78 -5.15 -1.02
CA ALA A 149 -10.03 -4.34 0.16
C ALA A 149 -11.41 -3.66 0.10
N LEU A 150 -11.83 -3.17 -1.06
CA LEU A 150 -13.17 -2.59 -1.26
C LEU A 150 -14.26 -3.66 -1.12
N ASP A 151 -14.10 -4.82 -1.76
CA ASP A 151 -15.07 -5.91 -1.75
C ASP A 151 -15.26 -6.50 -0.34
N GLN A 152 -14.17 -6.65 0.41
CA GLN A 152 -14.16 -7.19 1.77
C GLN A 152 -14.39 -6.11 2.85
N GLY A 153 -14.59 -4.85 2.45
CA GLY A 153 -14.85 -3.73 3.36
C GLY A 153 -13.68 -3.40 4.31
N LEU A 154 -12.44 -3.66 3.90
CA LEU A 154 -11.24 -3.38 4.70
C LEU A 154 -10.98 -1.87 4.81
N THR A 155 -10.47 -1.47 5.96
CA THR A 155 -10.06 -0.09 6.24
C THR A 155 -8.81 0.33 5.45
N GLN A 156 -8.57 1.64 5.40
CA GLN A 156 -7.38 2.20 4.76
C GLN A 156 -6.11 1.89 5.56
N GLU A 157 -6.24 1.76 6.88
CA GLU A 157 -5.24 1.24 7.80
C GLU A 157 -4.80 -0.16 7.36
N ALA A 158 -5.75 -1.09 7.20
CA ALA A 158 -5.48 -2.46 6.77
C ALA A 158 -4.85 -2.52 5.37
N LEU A 159 -5.40 -1.79 4.39
CA LEU A 159 -4.83 -1.74 3.04
C LEU A 159 -3.39 -1.19 3.06
N SER A 160 -3.18 -0.06 3.73
CA SER A 160 -1.85 0.57 3.79
C SER A 160 -0.83 -0.30 4.52
N LEU A 161 -1.25 -1.07 5.53
CA LEU A 161 -0.41 -2.05 6.21
C LEU A 161 -0.11 -3.23 5.28
N ALA A 162 -1.09 -3.75 4.55
CA ALA A 162 -0.89 -4.86 3.62
C ALA A 162 0.14 -4.51 2.52
N VAL A 163 0.08 -3.30 1.95
CA VAL A 163 1.09 -2.82 0.99
C VAL A 163 2.48 -2.77 1.60
N SER A 164 2.60 -2.22 2.83
CA SER A 164 3.88 -2.17 3.55
C SER A 164 4.45 -3.57 3.80
N LEU A 165 3.61 -4.52 4.24
CA LEU A 165 4.01 -5.90 4.44
C LEU A 165 4.49 -6.56 3.14
N LEU A 166 3.80 -6.31 2.02
CA LEU A 166 4.19 -6.85 0.71
C LEU A 166 5.57 -6.34 0.30
N ASP A 167 5.78 -5.02 0.29
CA ASP A 167 7.06 -4.44 -0.13
C ASP A 167 8.22 -4.86 0.78
N ARG A 168 7.97 -4.94 2.10
CA ARG A 168 8.98 -5.41 3.07
C ARG A 168 9.27 -6.90 2.90
N TYR A 169 8.25 -7.71 2.64
CA TYR A 169 8.42 -9.14 2.40
C TYR A 169 9.22 -9.38 1.11
N MET A 170 8.88 -8.69 0.02
CA MET A 170 9.66 -8.75 -1.22
C MET A 170 11.08 -8.20 -1.03
N SER A 171 11.27 -7.22 -0.15
CA SER A 171 12.60 -6.73 0.22
C SER A 171 13.44 -7.77 0.97
N ALA A 172 12.84 -8.66 1.76
CA ALA A 172 13.58 -9.63 2.55
C ALA A 172 13.72 -10.99 1.85
N ALA A 173 12.69 -11.43 1.14
CA ALA A 173 12.65 -12.69 0.42
C ALA A 173 13.37 -12.58 -0.94
N GLN A 174 13.87 -13.71 -1.45
CA GLN A 174 14.51 -13.79 -2.76
C GLN A 174 13.72 -14.72 -3.68
N ASN A 175 13.76 -14.42 -4.99
CA ASN A 175 13.22 -15.31 -6.03
C ASN A 175 11.76 -15.76 -5.84
N ILE A 176 10.87 -14.86 -5.39
CA ILE A 176 9.43 -15.15 -5.29
C ILE A 176 8.91 -15.54 -6.70
N PRO A 177 8.33 -16.74 -6.87
CA PRO A 177 7.77 -17.14 -8.15
C PRO A 177 6.59 -16.25 -8.52
N VAL A 178 6.51 -15.84 -9.79
CA VAL A 178 5.38 -15.08 -10.34
C VAL A 178 4.03 -15.74 -10.03
N ALA A 179 3.96 -17.07 -10.19
CA ALA A 179 2.74 -17.84 -9.92
C ALA A 179 2.28 -17.80 -8.46
N LYS A 180 3.16 -17.43 -7.52
CA LYS A 180 2.86 -17.32 -6.09
C LYS A 180 2.66 -15.87 -5.63
N PHE A 181 2.77 -14.90 -6.53
CA PHE A 181 2.68 -13.49 -6.13
C PHE A 181 1.28 -13.10 -5.65
N GLN A 182 0.21 -13.57 -6.30
CA GLN A 182 -1.17 -13.35 -5.81
C GLN A 182 -1.38 -13.97 -4.42
N LEU A 183 -0.83 -15.16 -4.17
CA LEU A 183 -0.87 -15.80 -2.85
C LEU A 183 -0.19 -14.94 -1.78
N VAL A 184 0.97 -14.35 -2.09
CA VAL A 184 1.67 -13.43 -1.18
C VAL A 184 0.85 -12.16 -0.92
N CYS A 185 0.28 -11.54 -1.97
CA CYS A 185 -0.61 -10.38 -1.80
C CYS A 185 -1.79 -10.70 -0.87
N THR A 186 -2.40 -11.87 -1.05
CA THR A 186 -3.53 -12.35 -0.24
C THR A 186 -3.11 -12.59 1.21
N ALA A 187 -1.94 -13.17 1.44
CA ALA A 187 -1.38 -13.36 2.77
C ALA A 187 -1.12 -12.02 3.48
N CYS A 188 -0.60 -11.02 2.77
CA CYS A 188 -0.40 -9.68 3.32
C CYS A 188 -1.73 -9.00 3.71
N LEU A 189 -2.78 -9.14 2.88
CA LEU A 189 -4.13 -8.67 3.20
C LEU A 189 -4.69 -9.39 4.44
N LEU A 190 -4.57 -10.71 4.53
CA LEU A 190 -5.03 -11.50 5.67
C LEU A 190 -4.34 -11.07 6.98
N ILE A 191 -3.01 -10.88 6.95
CA ILE A 191 -2.25 -10.44 8.13
C ILE A 191 -2.68 -9.03 8.55
N ALA A 192 -2.81 -8.11 7.59
CA ALA A 192 -3.22 -6.75 7.89
C ALA A 192 -4.65 -6.67 8.42
N ALA A 193 -5.58 -7.44 7.84
CA ALA A 193 -6.96 -7.49 8.30
C ALA A 193 -7.06 -8.06 9.73
N LYS A 194 -6.32 -9.14 10.05
CA LYS A 194 -6.23 -9.66 11.43
C LYS A 194 -5.63 -8.66 12.43
N HIS A 195 -4.86 -7.69 11.95
CA HIS A 195 -4.19 -6.71 12.80
C HIS A 195 -5.05 -5.46 13.04
N GLU A 196 -5.70 -4.94 12.00
CA GLU A 196 -6.41 -3.65 12.03
C GLU A 196 -7.93 -3.78 12.18
N GLU A 197 -8.54 -4.89 11.74
CA GLU A 197 -10.00 -5.03 11.73
C GLU A 197 -10.55 -5.67 13.00
N GLU A 198 -11.69 -5.15 13.47
CA GLU A 198 -12.47 -5.82 14.51
C GLU A 198 -13.05 -7.15 14.01
N VAL A 199 -13.46 -7.19 12.74
CA VAL A 199 -13.97 -8.36 12.04
C VAL A 199 -13.22 -8.47 10.72
N HIS A 200 -12.41 -9.53 10.58
CA HIS A 200 -11.62 -9.78 9.39
C HIS A 200 -12.23 -10.91 8.54
N PRO A 201 -11.99 -10.94 7.22
CA PRO A 201 -12.46 -12.04 6.38
C PRO A 201 -11.85 -13.38 6.79
N ALA A 202 -12.61 -14.45 6.58
CA ALA A 202 -12.16 -15.82 6.77
C ALA A 202 -11.15 -16.22 5.69
N VAL A 203 -10.30 -17.21 5.98
CA VAL A 203 -9.33 -17.76 5.02
C VAL A 203 -10.05 -18.26 3.76
N SER A 204 -11.19 -18.93 3.93
CA SER A 204 -12.03 -19.44 2.84
C SER A 204 -12.56 -18.34 1.92
N GLU A 205 -12.94 -17.18 2.48
CA GLU A 205 -13.45 -16.03 1.72
C GLU A 205 -12.34 -15.46 0.84
N LEU A 206 -11.16 -15.22 1.40
CA LEU A 206 -10.01 -14.71 0.64
C LEU A 206 -9.51 -15.71 -0.42
N THR A 207 -9.50 -17.02 -0.13
CA THR A 207 -9.17 -18.03 -1.15
C THR A 207 -10.23 -18.12 -2.26
N GLY A 208 -11.50 -17.83 -1.94
CA GLY A 208 -12.57 -17.80 -2.93
C GLY A 208 -12.36 -16.72 -3.99
N LEU A 209 -11.78 -15.58 -3.62
CA LEU A 209 -11.45 -14.46 -4.53
C LEU A 209 -10.31 -14.79 -5.51
N SER A 210 -9.58 -15.89 -5.27
CA SER A 210 -8.44 -16.28 -6.09
C SER A 210 -8.83 -17.23 -7.23
N ASP A 211 -10.12 -17.56 -7.38
CA ASP A 211 -10.68 -18.49 -8.38
C ASP A 211 -9.87 -19.81 -8.46
N GLY A 212 -9.55 -20.35 -7.27
CA GLY A 212 -8.85 -21.63 -7.14
C GLY A 212 -7.35 -21.58 -7.45
N SER A 213 -6.73 -20.40 -7.56
CA SER A 213 -5.28 -20.28 -7.82
C SER A 213 -4.39 -20.83 -6.70
N PHE A 214 -4.91 -20.97 -5.48
CA PHE A 214 -4.25 -21.60 -4.34
C PHE A 214 -5.28 -22.10 -3.31
N SER A 215 -4.87 -23.04 -2.45
CA SER A 215 -5.73 -23.61 -1.40
C SER A 215 -5.68 -22.79 -0.09
N GLU A 216 -6.59 -23.05 0.84
CA GLU A 216 -6.51 -22.48 2.21
C GLU A 216 -5.22 -22.88 2.93
N ALA A 217 -4.71 -24.10 2.68
CA ALA A 217 -3.46 -24.57 3.25
C ALA A 217 -2.27 -23.76 2.71
N ASP A 218 -2.25 -23.49 1.40
CA ASP A 218 -1.26 -22.60 0.79
C ASP A 218 -1.29 -21.20 1.43
N LEU A 219 -2.49 -20.64 1.64
CA LEU A 219 -2.66 -19.30 2.24
C LEU A 219 -2.12 -19.25 3.68
N ARG A 220 -2.40 -20.28 4.50
CA ARG A 220 -1.86 -20.37 5.87
C ARG A 220 -0.33 -20.50 5.89
N CYS A 221 0.23 -21.28 4.96
CA CYS A 221 1.67 -21.42 4.81
C CYS A 221 2.32 -20.09 4.37
N ALA A 222 1.70 -19.38 3.43
CA ALA A 222 2.17 -18.07 2.97
C ALA A 222 2.08 -17.01 4.09
N GLU A 223 1.00 -17.00 4.86
CA GLU A 223 0.86 -16.14 6.04
C GLU A 223 2.02 -16.37 7.02
N LEU A 224 2.29 -17.62 7.38
CA LEU A 224 3.38 -17.94 8.28
C LEU A 224 4.75 -17.53 7.71
N ALA A 225 4.98 -17.76 6.42
CA ALA A 225 6.22 -17.38 5.75
C ALA A 225 6.44 -15.86 5.77
N VAL A 226 5.41 -15.06 5.51
CA VAL A 226 5.48 -13.60 5.59
C VAL A 226 5.80 -13.16 7.01
N LEU A 227 5.09 -13.67 8.02
CA LEU A 227 5.33 -13.34 9.42
C LEU A 227 6.75 -13.70 9.89
N GLN A 228 7.23 -14.90 9.56
CA GLN A 228 8.58 -15.34 9.91
C GLN A 228 9.66 -14.52 9.21
N THR A 229 9.49 -14.24 7.91
CA THR A 229 10.43 -13.42 7.14
C THR A 229 10.55 -12.00 7.71
N LEU A 230 9.45 -11.46 8.22
CA LEU A 230 9.41 -10.14 8.85
C LEU A 230 9.68 -10.16 10.35
N SER A 231 10.09 -11.32 10.92
CA SER A 231 10.32 -11.50 12.35
C SER A 231 9.15 -11.02 13.21
N TYR A 232 7.91 -11.24 12.74
CA TYR A 232 6.65 -10.79 13.36
C TYR A 232 6.57 -9.27 13.60
N ARG A 233 7.42 -8.46 12.96
CA ARG A 233 7.38 -6.98 13.04
C ARG A 233 6.28 -6.44 12.11
N VAL A 234 5.03 -6.79 12.41
CA VAL A 234 3.86 -6.39 11.59
C VAL A 234 3.60 -4.89 11.74
N ASN A 235 3.48 -4.41 12.98
CA ASN A 235 3.21 -3.01 13.27
C ASN A 235 4.36 -2.13 12.76
N CYS A 236 4.05 -1.27 11.78
CA CYS A 236 4.98 -0.31 11.19
C CYS A 236 4.23 0.96 10.80
N PRO A 237 4.87 2.14 10.90
CA PRO A 237 4.28 3.36 10.40
C PRO A 237 4.05 3.27 8.90
N THR A 238 2.78 3.41 8.49
CA THR A 238 2.38 3.38 7.08
C THR A 238 2.19 4.80 6.54
N LEU A 239 2.05 4.93 5.22
CA LEU A 239 1.64 6.19 4.57
C LEU A 239 0.36 6.76 5.22
N TYR A 240 -0.62 5.90 5.46
CA TYR A 240 -1.88 6.30 6.07
C TYR A 240 -1.72 6.69 7.55
N THR A 241 -0.82 6.02 8.29
CA THR A 241 -0.49 6.41 9.68
C THR A 241 -0.01 7.86 9.75
N PHE A 242 0.94 8.25 8.87
CA PHE A 242 1.42 9.63 8.82
C PHE A 242 0.32 10.60 8.41
N LEU A 243 -0.52 10.26 7.42
CA LEU A 243 -1.65 11.10 7.04
C LEU A 243 -2.61 11.36 8.19
N LEU A 244 -3.00 10.34 8.95
CA LEU A 244 -3.91 10.48 10.09
C LEU A 244 -3.34 11.43 11.14
N LEU A 245 -2.07 11.24 11.50
CA LEU A 245 -1.38 12.07 12.48
C LEU A 245 -1.21 13.51 12.00
N LEU A 246 -0.80 13.71 10.75
CA LEU A 246 -0.67 15.05 10.14
C LEU A 246 -2.02 15.74 10.03
N ASN A 247 -3.06 15.01 9.62
CA ASN A 247 -4.42 15.54 9.51
C ASN A 247 -4.93 16.08 10.85
N ARG A 248 -4.72 15.30 11.93
CA ARG A 248 -5.10 15.70 13.29
C ARG A 248 -4.24 16.85 13.82
N ALA A 249 -2.94 16.87 13.55
CA ALA A 249 -2.05 17.92 14.04
C ALA A 249 -2.22 19.26 13.30
N LEU A 250 -2.53 19.22 12.00
CA LEU A 250 -2.64 20.40 11.14
C LEU A 250 -4.08 20.90 11.01
N GLY A 251 -5.07 20.12 11.43
CA GLY A 251 -6.48 20.44 11.29
C GLY A 251 -6.87 20.62 9.82
N LEU A 252 -6.57 19.64 8.98
CA LEU A 252 -6.81 19.78 7.54
C LEU A 252 -8.30 19.85 7.25
N ASN A 253 -8.65 20.66 6.25
CA ASN A 253 -10.01 20.64 5.71
C ASN A 253 -10.33 19.25 5.14
N PRO A 254 -11.57 18.75 5.29
CA PRO A 254 -11.95 17.41 4.81
C PRO A 254 -11.64 17.19 3.32
N ARG A 255 -11.80 18.21 2.46
CA ARG A 255 -11.43 18.14 1.04
C ARG A 255 -9.93 17.96 0.82
N SER A 256 -9.09 18.65 1.59
CA SER A 256 -7.63 18.54 1.52
C SER A 256 -7.17 17.19 2.06
N SER A 257 -7.77 16.72 3.17
CA SER A 257 -7.51 15.40 3.74
C SER A 257 -7.87 14.29 2.75
N ALA A 258 -9.05 14.33 2.14
CA ALA A 258 -9.48 13.35 1.15
C ALA A 258 -8.58 13.34 -0.10
N LEU A 259 -8.18 14.51 -0.60
CA LEU A 259 -7.24 14.61 -1.71
C LEU A 259 -5.84 14.10 -1.33
N ALA A 260 -5.36 14.37 -0.11
CA ALA A 260 -4.10 13.82 0.36
C ALA A 260 -4.13 12.29 0.43
N CYS A 261 -5.22 11.70 0.96
CA CYS A 261 -5.45 10.25 0.96
C CYS A 261 -5.41 9.68 -0.47
N TYR A 262 -6.14 10.31 -1.40
CA TYR A 262 -6.15 9.90 -2.82
C TYR A 262 -4.74 9.89 -3.43
N LEU A 263 -3.98 10.97 -3.24
CA LEU A 263 -2.61 11.09 -3.75
C LEU A 263 -1.67 10.02 -3.14
N THR A 264 -1.80 9.75 -1.85
CA THR A 264 -0.99 8.69 -1.22
C THR A 264 -1.36 7.30 -1.71
N GLU A 265 -2.64 7.01 -1.95
CA GLU A 265 -3.04 5.69 -2.47
C GLU A 265 -2.58 5.49 -3.92
N LEU A 266 -2.61 6.54 -4.74
CA LEU A 266 -1.94 6.51 -6.05
C LEU A 266 -0.44 6.23 -5.94
N SER A 267 0.23 6.79 -4.94
CA SER A 267 1.67 6.58 -4.72
C SER A 267 2.00 5.14 -4.35
N MET A 268 1.11 4.44 -3.62
CA MET A 268 1.31 3.04 -3.23
C MET A 268 1.46 2.14 -4.47
N LEU A 269 0.71 2.41 -5.53
CA LEU A 269 0.74 1.66 -6.78
C LEU A 269 2.08 1.77 -7.52
N GLU A 270 2.79 2.88 -7.37
CA GLU A 270 3.99 3.21 -8.15
C GLU A 270 5.27 2.74 -7.43
N TYR A 271 6.00 1.80 -8.04
CA TYR A 271 7.24 1.29 -7.45
C TYR A 271 8.29 2.39 -7.24
N GLY A 272 8.40 3.35 -8.16
CA GLY A 272 9.33 4.47 -8.05
C GLY A 272 9.10 5.36 -6.81
N MET A 273 7.91 5.32 -6.21
CA MET A 273 7.62 6.07 -4.98
C MET A 273 8.32 5.49 -3.75
N LEU A 274 8.81 4.25 -3.82
CA LEU A 274 9.65 3.66 -2.76
C LEU A 274 11.00 4.37 -2.61
N ALA A 275 11.40 5.23 -3.54
CA ALA A 275 12.55 6.13 -3.37
C ALA A 275 12.31 7.19 -2.27
N PHE A 276 11.05 7.52 -1.97
CA PHE A 276 10.66 8.44 -0.90
C PHE A 276 10.24 7.71 0.37
N ALA A 277 10.49 8.31 1.53
CA ALA A 277 10.00 7.76 2.80
C ALA A 277 8.47 7.87 2.86
N PRO A 278 7.74 6.91 3.43
CA PRO A 278 6.30 7.05 3.70
C PRO A 278 5.91 8.44 4.25
N SER A 279 6.65 8.95 5.22
CA SER A 279 6.42 10.25 5.84
C SER A 279 6.70 11.42 4.91
N HIS A 280 7.71 11.31 4.05
CA HIS A 280 8.00 12.29 2.99
C HIS A 280 6.88 12.35 1.96
N VAL A 281 6.36 11.20 1.54
CA VAL A 281 5.22 11.12 0.62
C VAL A 281 3.95 11.67 1.27
N ALA A 282 3.67 11.33 2.53
CA ALA A 282 2.52 11.85 3.26
C ALA A 282 2.59 13.37 3.44
N CYS A 283 3.74 13.93 3.85
CA CYS A 283 3.95 15.38 3.95
C CYS A 283 3.81 16.06 2.58
N SER A 284 4.35 15.46 1.52
CA SER A 284 4.22 15.95 0.15
C SER A 284 2.77 15.96 -0.32
N ALA A 285 1.99 14.91 0.00
CA ALA A 285 0.58 14.79 -0.34
C ALA A 285 -0.27 15.84 0.39
N VAL A 286 -0.03 16.04 1.70
CA VAL A 286 -0.70 17.10 2.48
C VAL A 286 -0.37 18.48 1.94
N ALA A 287 0.91 18.79 1.72
CA ALA A 287 1.32 20.08 1.16
C ALA A 287 0.69 20.32 -0.22
N LEU A 288 0.71 19.31 -1.11
CA LEU A 288 0.11 19.41 -2.43
C LEU A 288 -1.41 19.58 -2.38
N ALA A 289 -2.11 18.77 -1.59
CA ALA A 289 -3.57 18.84 -1.47
C ALA A 289 -4.04 20.19 -0.93
N ASN A 290 -3.34 20.76 0.04
CA ASN A 290 -3.62 22.10 0.55
C ASN A 290 -3.42 23.19 -0.50
N LEU A 291 -2.43 23.04 -1.39
CA LEU A 291 -2.22 23.95 -2.52
C LEU A 291 -3.35 23.88 -3.55
N TYR A 292 -3.92 22.70 -3.83
CA TYR A 292 -5.09 22.57 -4.71
C TYR A 292 -6.26 23.44 -4.28
N PHE A 293 -6.43 23.60 -2.98
CA PHE A 293 -7.58 24.27 -2.39
C PHE A 293 -7.29 25.67 -1.86
N ASN A 294 -6.04 26.16 -1.99
CA ASN A 294 -5.57 27.42 -1.43
C ASN A 294 -5.83 27.52 0.09
N GLU A 295 -5.56 26.41 0.80
CA GLU A 295 -5.76 26.26 2.25
C GLU A 295 -4.39 26.25 2.95
N PRO A 296 -3.87 27.42 3.36
CA PRO A 296 -2.53 27.51 3.93
C PRO A 296 -2.42 26.74 5.24
N LEU A 297 -1.34 25.98 5.39
CA LEU A 297 -1.01 25.26 6.61
C LEU A 297 -0.36 26.22 7.63
N PRO A 298 -0.65 26.14 8.94
CA PRO A 298 0.04 26.96 9.92
C PRO A 298 1.53 26.60 10.00
N MET A 299 2.41 27.60 9.77
CA MET A 299 3.87 27.44 9.81
C MET A 299 4.36 26.76 11.08
N SER A 300 3.85 27.18 12.25
CA SER A 300 4.23 26.62 13.55
C SER A 300 3.88 25.13 13.67
N ALA A 301 2.70 24.74 13.19
CA ALA A 301 2.27 23.34 13.22
C ALA A 301 3.08 22.50 12.22
N MET A 302 3.38 23.02 11.03
CA MET A 302 4.27 22.36 10.07
C MET A 302 5.65 22.11 10.65
N LEU A 303 6.29 23.13 11.24
CA LEU A 303 7.63 23.00 11.83
C LEU A 303 7.66 22.01 13.01
N ALA A 304 6.54 21.86 13.73
CA ALA A 304 6.42 20.92 14.83
C ALA A 304 6.14 19.48 14.39
N THR A 305 5.61 19.26 13.17
CA THR A 305 5.07 17.95 12.74
C THR A 305 5.79 17.35 11.54
N MET A 306 6.35 18.19 10.65
CA MET A 306 7.06 17.79 9.44
C MET A 306 8.56 18.05 9.59
N PRO A 307 9.43 17.04 9.49
CA PRO A 307 10.89 17.20 9.56
C PRO A 307 11.49 17.72 8.24
N TYR A 308 10.64 18.10 7.28
CA TYR A 308 11.04 18.43 5.91
C TYR A 308 10.90 19.92 5.63
N THR A 309 11.88 20.46 4.91
CA THR A 309 11.77 21.81 4.36
C THR A 309 10.91 21.80 3.10
N PRO A 310 10.27 22.91 2.72
CA PRO A 310 9.51 23.00 1.48
C PRO A 310 10.32 22.58 0.24
N ALA A 311 11.59 22.97 0.16
CA ALA A 311 12.47 22.59 -0.93
C ALA A 311 12.69 21.07 -0.99
N SER A 312 12.77 20.40 0.17
CA SER A 312 12.92 18.95 0.23
C SER A 312 11.65 18.19 -0.12
N LEU A 313 10.46 18.77 0.07
CA LEU A 313 9.17 18.15 -0.32
C LEU A 313 8.88 18.28 -1.82
N LEU A 314 9.50 19.25 -2.51
CA LEU A 314 9.23 19.53 -3.91
C LEU A 314 9.32 18.31 -4.84
N PRO A 315 10.35 17.44 -4.76
CA PRO A 315 10.42 16.26 -5.62
C PRO A 315 9.26 15.28 -5.39
N GLY A 316 8.84 15.09 -4.13
CA GLY A 316 7.71 14.24 -3.79
C GLY A 316 6.39 14.82 -4.29
N MET A 317 6.20 16.13 -4.14
CA MET A 317 5.03 16.84 -4.69
C MET A 317 4.97 16.76 -6.21
N GLN A 318 6.10 16.87 -6.91
CA GLN A 318 6.17 16.73 -8.36
C GLN A 318 5.81 15.30 -8.80
N ALA A 319 6.36 14.29 -8.13
CA ALA A 319 6.03 12.90 -8.42
C ALA A 319 4.53 12.61 -8.21
N LEU A 320 3.96 13.07 -7.09
CA LEU A 320 2.52 12.95 -6.81
C LEU A 320 1.66 13.69 -7.84
N LEU A 321 2.09 14.88 -8.29
CA LEU A 321 1.39 15.60 -9.35
C LEU A 321 1.36 14.81 -10.66
N HIS A 322 2.49 14.21 -11.06
CA HIS A 322 2.55 13.37 -12.26
C HIS A 322 1.64 12.15 -12.14
N LEU A 323 1.61 11.49 -10.97
CA LEU A 323 0.69 10.38 -10.72
C LEU A 323 -0.76 10.83 -10.78
N HIS A 324 -1.09 11.99 -10.24
CA HIS A 324 -2.43 12.56 -10.33
C HIS A 324 -2.84 12.85 -11.78
N GLN A 325 -1.95 13.44 -12.57
CA GLN A 325 -2.17 13.69 -14.00
C GLN A 325 -2.40 12.38 -14.77
N ALA A 326 -1.57 11.36 -14.52
CA ALA A 326 -1.69 10.06 -15.15
C ALA A 326 -3.02 9.38 -14.79
N ALA A 327 -3.40 9.37 -13.51
CA ALA A 327 -4.65 8.78 -13.05
C ALA A 327 -5.88 9.51 -13.59
N HIS A 328 -5.83 10.84 -13.68
CA HIS A 328 -6.93 11.65 -14.22
C HIS A 328 -7.25 11.28 -15.69
N GLY A 329 -6.22 11.08 -16.51
CA GLY A 329 -6.36 10.64 -17.91
C GLY A 329 -6.46 9.13 -18.13
N ALA A 330 -6.37 8.32 -17.07
CA ALA A 330 -6.26 6.87 -17.20
C ALA A 330 -7.58 6.25 -17.72
N PRO A 331 -7.52 5.32 -18.70
CA PRO A 331 -8.70 4.62 -19.17
C PRO A 331 -9.27 3.72 -18.07
N ALA A 332 -10.58 3.46 -18.16
CA ALA A 332 -11.27 2.55 -17.24
C ALA A 332 -10.63 1.15 -17.27
N GLY A 333 -10.56 0.50 -16.11
CA GLY A 333 -9.95 -0.83 -15.95
C GLY A 333 -8.44 -0.83 -15.71
N THR A 334 -7.80 0.34 -15.66
CA THR A 334 -6.42 0.46 -15.14
C THR A 334 -6.42 0.56 -13.62
N GLU A 335 -5.33 0.15 -12.98
CA GLU A 335 -5.19 0.17 -11.51
C GLU A 335 -5.30 1.61 -10.96
N ALA A 336 -4.76 2.58 -11.70
CA ALA A 336 -4.90 4.01 -11.36
C ALA A 336 -6.35 4.50 -11.48
N ALA A 337 -7.12 3.98 -12.45
CA ALA A 337 -8.53 4.30 -12.59
C ALA A 337 -9.38 3.70 -11.45
N VAL A 338 -9.04 2.49 -10.96
CA VAL A 338 -9.70 1.87 -9.80
C VAL A 338 -9.57 2.78 -8.58
N VAL A 339 -8.35 3.22 -8.26
CA VAL A 339 -8.13 4.17 -7.15
C VAL A 339 -8.84 5.49 -7.41
N ARG A 340 -8.73 6.07 -8.61
CA ARG A 340 -9.46 7.31 -8.94
C ARG A 340 -10.96 7.17 -8.70
N ASP A 341 -11.56 6.08 -9.15
CA ASP A 341 -13.00 5.89 -9.11
C ASP A 341 -13.49 5.64 -7.68
N LYS A 342 -12.72 4.94 -6.83
CA LYS A 342 -12.93 4.87 -5.36
C LYS A 342 -13.07 6.26 -4.75
N PHE A 343 -12.13 7.15 -5.05
CA PHE A 343 -12.11 8.51 -4.48
C PHE A 343 -13.09 9.49 -5.14
N ARG A 344 -13.92 9.07 -6.10
CA ARG A 344 -15.03 9.91 -6.62
C ARG A 344 -16.25 9.88 -5.70
N ALA A 345 -16.36 8.89 -4.82
CA ALA A 345 -17.49 8.78 -3.92
C ALA A 345 -17.63 10.00 -3.00
N TYR A 346 -18.85 10.27 -2.56
CA TYR A 346 -19.18 11.43 -1.70
C TYR A 346 -18.41 11.40 -0.38
N GLU A 347 -18.23 10.20 0.20
CA GLU A 347 -17.44 9.99 1.42
C GLU A 347 -15.99 10.51 1.28
N TRP A 348 -15.44 10.49 0.06
CA TRP A 348 -14.12 11.00 -0.28
C TRP A 348 -14.14 12.44 -0.84
N GLN A 349 -15.21 13.19 -0.58
CA GLN A 349 -15.37 14.60 -1.04
C GLN A 349 -15.23 14.76 -2.56
N GLY A 350 -15.42 13.69 -3.34
CA GLY A 350 -15.17 13.69 -4.78
C GLY A 350 -13.71 13.96 -5.17
N ALA A 351 -12.73 13.63 -4.32
CA ALA A 351 -11.31 13.87 -4.56
C ALA A 351 -10.80 13.35 -5.91
N GLY A 352 -11.32 12.20 -6.37
CA GLY A 352 -11.01 11.62 -7.69
C GLY A 352 -11.56 12.39 -8.90
N THR A 353 -12.34 13.46 -8.68
CA THR A 353 -12.84 14.37 -9.72
C THR A 353 -12.01 15.66 -9.83
N VAL A 354 -11.11 15.92 -8.88
CA VAL A 354 -10.27 17.11 -8.87
C VAL A 354 -9.38 17.12 -10.11
N HIS A 355 -9.35 18.24 -10.83
CA HIS A 355 -8.47 18.39 -11.98
C HIS A 355 -7.04 18.64 -11.52
N PRO A 356 -6.05 17.91 -12.04
CA PRO A 356 -4.66 18.10 -11.67
C PRO A 356 -4.12 19.44 -12.19
N PHE A 357 -3.18 20.03 -11.46
CA PHE A 357 -2.41 21.17 -11.97
C PHE A 357 -1.62 20.78 -13.23
N GLN A 358 -1.39 21.73 -14.15
CA GLN A 358 -0.47 21.50 -15.27
C GLN A 358 0.99 21.47 -14.81
N SER A 359 1.33 22.35 -13.86
CA SER A 359 2.63 22.42 -13.21
C SER A 359 2.46 22.98 -11.80
N LEU A 360 3.42 22.69 -10.92
CA LEU A 360 3.42 23.28 -9.58
C LEU A 360 3.66 24.81 -9.67
N PRO A 361 2.97 25.62 -8.83
CA PRO A 361 3.18 27.07 -8.79
C PRO A 361 4.65 27.44 -8.55
N GLY A 362 5.21 28.31 -9.40
CA GLY A 362 6.60 28.78 -9.29
C GLY A 362 6.89 29.55 -7.99
N SER A 363 5.86 30.02 -7.27
CA SER A 363 5.99 30.65 -5.95
C SER A 363 6.46 29.69 -4.85
N LEU A 364 6.39 28.36 -5.07
CA LEU A 364 6.88 27.34 -4.13
C LEU A 364 8.41 27.30 -4.05
N THR A 365 9.13 27.81 -5.06
CA THR A 365 10.60 27.81 -5.11
C THR A 365 11.20 29.13 -4.63
N ALA A 366 10.40 30.18 -4.41
CA ALA A 366 10.85 31.54 -4.13
C ALA A 366 11.01 31.88 -2.63
N GLY A 367 10.80 30.93 -1.71
CA GLY A 367 10.90 31.13 -0.25
C GLY A 367 9.83 30.35 0.53
N PRO A 368 9.83 30.39 1.87
CA PRO A 368 8.89 29.61 2.69
C PRO A 368 7.44 30.04 2.41
N TRP A 369 6.76 29.26 1.58
CA TRP A 369 5.32 29.34 1.25
C TRP A 369 4.73 30.76 1.19
N ALA A 370 5.23 31.61 0.29
CA ALA A 370 4.75 32.99 0.09
C ALA A 370 3.26 33.10 -0.38
N LEU A 371 2.54 31.98 -0.52
CA LEU A 371 1.09 31.96 -0.72
C LEU A 371 0.28 31.93 0.59
N MET A 372 0.92 31.85 1.76
CA MET A 372 0.23 31.77 3.06
C MET A 372 -0.02 33.12 3.75
N GLY A 373 0.04 34.23 3.01
CA GLY A 373 -0.21 35.57 3.55
C GLY A 373 -0.74 36.62 2.57
N ALA A 374 -0.90 36.31 1.28
CA ALA A 374 -1.51 37.24 0.33
C ALA A 374 -3.01 36.95 0.26
N GLY A 375 -3.82 37.85 0.84
CA GLY A 375 -5.28 37.86 0.67
C GLY A 375 -5.69 37.91 -0.81
N PRO A 376 -6.98 37.71 -1.12
CA PRO A 376 -7.46 37.57 -2.50
C PRO A 376 -6.98 38.76 -3.34
N PRO A 377 -6.50 38.54 -4.59
CA PRO A 377 -6.22 39.64 -5.48
C PRO A 377 -7.52 40.42 -5.66
N GLY A 378 -7.47 41.70 -5.29
CA GLY A 378 -8.61 42.59 -5.35
C GLY A 378 -9.27 42.50 -6.71
N LYS A 379 -10.61 42.41 -6.69
CA LYS A 379 -11.42 42.78 -7.84
C LYS A 379 -11.01 44.21 -8.22
N SER A 380 -10.37 44.37 -9.37
CA SER A 380 -10.30 45.63 -10.11
C SER A 380 -10.71 45.35 -11.54
#